data_AF-A0A8J3PZS4-F1
#
_entry.id   AF-A0A8J3PZS4-F1
#
_cell.length_a   1.000
_cell.length_b   1.000
_cell.length_c   1.000
_cell.angle_alpha   90.00
_cell.angle_beta   90.00
_cell.angle_gamma   90.00
#
_symmetry.space_group_name_H-M   'P 1'
#
loop_
_entity.id
_entity.type
_entity.pdbx_description
1 polymer ?
#
loop_
_entity_poly.entity_id
_entity_poly.type
_entity_poly.pdbx_seq_one_letter_code
_entity_poly.pdbx_strand_id
1 'polypeptide(L)'
;MAAPVGQPGTFAATYRYGLPLDEAALAAVSELTCQLVLACLPPGTKGCDTCRLPGNVTKVIRQRVRVEMADPTTIFAEGRTGLPVVDLWLQTVDPDRLHSPSRVYSPDFRRPRVQIWP
;
A
#
# COMPACT_ATOMS: atom_id res chain seq x y z
N MET A 1 -27.55 25.99 13.79
CA MET A 1 -26.14 26.01 13.35
C MET A 1 -25.28 26.04 14.59
N ALA A 2 -24.30 25.15 14.73
CA ALA A 2 -23.40 25.16 15.88
C ALA A 2 -22.45 26.37 15.76
N ALA A 3 -22.15 27.03 16.89
CA ALA A 3 -21.15 28.08 16.96
C ALA A 3 -19.76 27.55 16.53
N PRO A 4 -18.84 28.41 16.06
CA PRO A 4 -17.50 27.98 15.68
C PRO A 4 -16.74 27.33 16.85
N VAL A 5 -15.78 26.46 16.51
CA VAL A 5 -14.91 25.77 17.48
C VAL A 5 -14.19 26.80 18.34
N GLY A 6 -14.31 26.69 19.67
CA GLY A 6 -13.70 27.60 20.63
C GLY A 6 -14.64 28.66 21.26
N GLN A 7 -15.90 28.76 20.83
CA GLN A 7 -16.89 29.60 21.50
C GLN A 7 -17.53 28.92 22.73
N PRO A 8 -18.05 29.70 23.70
CA PRO A 8 -18.80 29.14 24.83
C PRO A 8 -19.99 28.31 24.35
N GLY A 9 -20.12 27.08 24.86
CA GLY A 9 -21.19 26.15 24.48
C GLY A 9 -20.88 25.26 23.28
N THR A 10 -19.67 25.33 22.71
CA THR A 10 -19.24 24.44 21.62
C THR A 10 -18.27 23.36 22.13
N PHE A 11 -18.60 22.08 21.90
CA PHE A 11 -17.68 20.95 22.12
C PHE A 11 -17.24 20.37 20.78
N ALA A 12 -15.93 20.26 20.58
CA ALA A 12 -15.35 19.64 19.39
C ALA A 12 -14.36 18.56 19.82
N ALA A 13 -14.44 17.39 19.19
CA ALA A 13 -13.52 16.29 19.39
C ALA A 13 -12.84 15.94 18.06
N THR A 14 -11.51 15.95 18.05
CA THR A 14 -10.73 15.46 16.91
C THR A 14 -10.46 13.98 17.15
N TYR A 15 -11.12 13.11 16.40
CA TYR A 15 -10.84 11.68 16.41
C TYR A 15 -9.96 11.32 15.22
N ARG A 16 -8.85 10.63 15.48
CA ARG A 16 -8.03 9.98 14.46
C ARG A 16 -8.43 8.52 14.39
N TYR A 17 -8.69 8.02 13.19
CA TYR A 17 -9.02 6.62 12.95
C TYR A 17 -7.85 5.92 12.26
N GLY A 18 -7.71 4.62 12.52
CA GLY A 18 -6.67 3.78 11.92
C GLY A 18 -5.69 3.21 12.92
N LEU A 19 -4.85 2.29 12.45
CA LEU A 19 -3.74 1.74 13.20
C LEU A 19 -2.49 2.60 12.92
N PRO A 20 -1.66 2.89 13.94
CA PRO A 20 -0.35 3.50 13.69
C PRO A 20 0.49 2.54 12.85
N LEU A 21 1.21 3.08 11.87
CA LEU A 21 2.16 2.30 11.06
C LEU A 21 3.45 2.11 11.87
N ASP A 22 3.95 0.89 11.91
CA ASP A 22 5.26 0.56 12.45
C ASP A 22 6.37 0.88 11.43
N GLU A 23 7.63 0.83 11.87
CA GLU A 23 8.78 1.13 11.02
C GLU A 23 8.85 0.17 9.82
N ALA A 24 8.47 -1.11 10.00
CA ALA A 24 8.44 -2.08 8.92
C ALA A 24 7.37 -1.74 7.86
N ALA A 25 6.18 -1.30 8.27
CA ALA A 25 5.16 -0.84 7.31
C ALA A 25 5.61 0.41 6.55
N LEU A 26 6.28 1.36 7.22
CA LEU A 26 6.82 2.54 6.56
C LEU A 26 7.89 2.16 5.51
N ALA A 27 8.78 1.23 5.84
CA ALA A 27 9.78 0.71 4.90
C ALA A 27 9.13 0.00 3.70
N ALA A 28 8.18 -0.90 3.94
CA ALA A 28 7.48 -1.62 2.88
C ALA A 28 6.69 -0.68 1.96
N VAL A 29 5.91 0.25 2.51
CA VAL A 29 5.12 1.21 1.71
C VAL A 29 6.02 2.16 0.93
N SER A 30 7.11 2.65 1.52
CA SER A 30 8.03 3.55 0.81
C SER A 30 8.75 2.85 -0.34
N GLU A 31 9.19 1.61 -0.15
CA GLU A 31 9.80 0.81 -1.23
C GLU A 31 8.80 0.54 -2.35
N LEU A 32 7.59 0.06 -2.02
CA LEU A 32 6.54 -0.18 -3.00
C LEU A 32 6.23 1.08 -3.81
N THR A 33 6.12 2.23 -3.12
CA THR A 33 5.79 3.51 -3.75
C THR A 33 6.91 3.97 -4.70
N CYS A 34 8.19 3.89 -4.30
CA CYS A 34 9.30 4.22 -5.20
C CYS A 34 9.29 3.31 -6.45
N GLN A 35 9.02 2.00 -6.31
CA GLN A 35 8.97 1.11 -7.46
C GLN A 35 7.77 1.39 -8.38
N LEU A 36 6.59 1.70 -7.83
CA LEU A 36 5.42 2.08 -8.62
C LEU A 36 5.65 3.39 -9.39
N VAL A 37 6.28 4.37 -8.76
CA VAL A 37 6.65 5.63 -9.43
C VAL A 37 7.64 5.35 -10.57
N LEU A 38 8.65 4.53 -10.34
CA LEU A 38 9.60 4.14 -11.39
C LEU A 38 8.95 3.39 -12.54
N ALA A 39 7.96 2.53 -12.28
CA ALA A 39 7.25 1.79 -13.32
C ALA A 39 6.46 2.73 -14.26
N CYS A 40 6.00 3.87 -13.76
CA CYS A 40 5.30 4.88 -14.56
C CYS A 40 6.25 5.82 -15.33
N LEU A 41 7.52 5.86 -14.96
CA LEU A 41 8.50 6.77 -15.55
C LEU A 41 9.29 6.11 -16.68
N PRO A 42 9.83 6.89 -17.63
CA PRO A 42 10.73 6.36 -18.65
C PRO A 42 11.95 5.67 -18.03
N PRO A 43 12.44 4.56 -18.60
CA PRO A 43 13.65 3.89 -18.13
C PRO A 43 14.84 4.85 -18.17
N GLY A 44 15.61 4.92 -17.08
CA GLY A 44 16.76 5.82 -16.95
C GLY A 44 16.47 7.18 -16.28
N THR A 45 15.26 7.37 -15.73
CA THR A 45 14.96 8.51 -14.85
C THR A 45 15.78 8.45 -13.56
N LYS A 46 16.43 9.58 -13.21
CA LYS A 46 17.30 9.67 -12.03
C LYS A 46 16.47 9.87 -10.76
N GLY A 47 16.65 9.02 -9.75
CA GLY A 47 16.08 9.23 -8.40
C GLY A 47 15.95 7.97 -7.55
N CYS A 48 15.68 6.83 -8.19
CA CYS A 48 15.72 5.49 -7.60
C CYS A 48 16.48 4.57 -8.58
N ASP A 49 17.07 3.45 -8.12
CA ASP A 49 17.71 2.43 -8.96
C ASP A 49 16.78 1.87 -10.06
N THR A 50 17.27 0.96 -10.91
CA THR A 50 16.42 0.27 -11.90
C THR A 50 15.15 -0.32 -11.27
N CYS A 51 14.00 -0.15 -11.93
CA CYS A 51 12.72 -0.70 -11.47
C CYS A 51 12.82 -2.22 -11.26
N ARG A 52 12.53 -2.67 -10.04
CA ARG A 52 12.61 -4.07 -9.58
C ARG A 52 11.26 -4.80 -9.63
N LEU A 53 10.17 -4.10 -9.98
CA LEU A 53 8.87 -4.76 -10.15
C LEU A 53 8.94 -5.79 -11.28
N PRO A 54 8.33 -6.97 -11.11
CA PRO A 54 8.33 -8.01 -12.13
C PRO A 54 7.52 -7.53 -13.35
N GLY A 55 8.22 -7.28 -14.46
CA GLY A 55 7.59 -7.07 -15.75
C GLY A 55 7.18 -8.39 -16.39
N ASN A 56 6.37 -8.35 -17.45
CA ASN A 56 5.90 -9.53 -18.22
C ASN A 56 7.02 -10.29 -18.97
N VAL A 57 8.29 -9.95 -18.73
CA VAL A 57 9.45 -10.57 -19.39
C VAL A 57 9.87 -11.79 -18.59
N THR A 58 9.50 -12.97 -19.08
CA THR A 58 9.77 -14.25 -18.42
C THR A 58 11.14 -14.84 -18.75
N LYS A 59 11.76 -14.44 -19.87
CA LYS A 59 13.06 -14.96 -20.33
C LYS A 59 13.93 -13.85 -20.90
N VAL A 60 15.10 -13.64 -20.29
CA VAL A 60 16.16 -12.80 -20.85
C VAL A 60 17.35 -13.68 -21.19
N ILE A 61 17.71 -13.72 -22.48
CA ILE A 61 18.93 -14.40 -22.95
C ILE A 61 19.96 -13.32 -23.27
N ARG A 62 21.00 -13.20 -22.44
CA ARG A 62 22.15 -12.34 -22.73
C ARG A 62 23.42 -13.17 -22.63
N GLN A 63 24.26 -13.10 -23.67
CA GLN A 63 25.59 -13.73 -23.69
C GLN A 63 25.59 -15.22 -23.28
N ARG A 64 24.62 -16.00 -23.77
CA ARG A 64 24.42 -17.43 -23.44
C ARG A 64 24.06 -17.72 -21.97
N VAL A 65 23.85 -16.72 -21.13
CA VAL A 65 23.22 -16.88 -19.81
C VAL A 65 21.71 -16.73 -19.98
N ARG A 66 20.98 -17.76 -19.53
CA ARG A 66 19.52 -17.77 -19.47
C ARG A 66 19.12 -17.42 -18.04
N VAL A 67 18.49 -16.26 -17.86
CA VAL A 67 17.82 -15.92 -16.61
C VAL A 67 16.33 -16.20 -16.82
N GLU A 68 15.79 -17.14 -16.06
CA GLU A 68 14.35 -17.39 -15.98
C GLU A 68 13.82 -16.56 -14.82
N MET A 69 12.94 -15.61 -15.14
CA MET A 69 12.21 -14.81 -14.17
C MET A 69 10.89 -15.51 -13.87
N ALA A 70 10.49 -15.53 -12.60
CA ALA A 70 9.19 -16.07 -12.20
C ALA A 70 8.06 -15.33 -12.95
N ASP A 71 7.07 -16.09 -13.39
CA ASP A 71 5.93 -15.54 -14.13
C ASP A 71 5.16 -14.55 -13.25
N PRO A 72 5.04 -13.27 -13.63
CA PRO A 72 4.35 -12.27 -12.83
C PRO A 72 2.91 -12.67 -12.50
N THR A 73 2.24 -13.41 -13.38
CA THR A 73 0.86 -13.85 -13.16
C THR A 73 0.75 -14.77 -11.95
N THR A 74 1.74 -15.63 -11.72
CA THR A 74 1.78 -16.53 -10.55
C THR A 74 2.04 -15.75 -9.26
N ILE A 75 2.92 -14.74 -9.29
CA ILE A 75 3.23 -13.89 -8.14
C ILE A 75 1.97 -13.12 -7.70
N PHE A 76 1.26 -12.50 -8.65
CA PHE A 76 0.05 -11.74 -8.34
C PHE A 76 -1.13 -12.64 -7.94
N ALA A 77 -1.23 -13.85 -8.50
CA ALA A 77 -2.23 -14.83 -8.09
C ALA A 77 -2.03 -15.26 -6.62
N GLU A 78 -0.80 -15.23 -6.12
CA GLU A 78 -0.48 -15.47 -4.72
C GLU A 78 -0.68 -14.23 -3.82
N GLY A 79 -1.18 -13.11 -4.36
CA GLY A 79 -1.35 -11.86 -3.61
C GLY A 79 -0.03 -11.18 -3.25
N ARG A 80 1.06 -11.51 -3.97
CA ARG A 80 2.39 -10.94 -3.76
C ARG A 80 2.71 -9.85 -4.78
N THR A 81 3.66 -9.01 -4.43
CA THR A 81 4.13 -7.88 -5.23
C THR A 81 5.40 -8.20 -6.01
N GLY A 82 6.16 -9.22 -5.59
CA GLY A 82 7.48 -9.55 -6.15
C GLY A 82 8.61 -8.72 -5.54
N LEU A 83 8.32 -7.85 -4.56
CA LEU A 83 9.29 -7.09 -3.80
C LEU A 83 9.53 -7.78 -2.44
N PRO A 84 10.75 -8.29 -2.16
CA PRO A 84 10.99 -9.11 -0.97
C PRO A 84 10.61 -8.46 0.36
N VAL A 85 10.88 -7.16 0.53
CA VAL A 85 10.57 -6.43 1.77
C VAL A 85 9.06 -6.30 1.97
N VAL A 86 8.33 -6.00 0.89
CA VAL A 86 6.88 -5.84 0.91
C VAL A 86 6.21 -7.19 1.15
N ASP A 87 6.65 -8.23 0.44
CA ASP A 87 6.07 -9.57 0.54
C ASP A 87 6.38 -10.23 1.89
N LEU A 88 7.52 -9.91 2.50
CA LEU A 88 7.85 -10.35 3.85
C LEU A 88 6.93 -9.67 4.87
N TRP A 89 6.74 -8.35 4.76
CA TRP A 89 5.84 -7.62 5.65
C TRP A 89 4.38 -8.09 5.48
N LEU A 90 3.91 -8.33 4.26
CA LEU A 90 2.57 -8.87 4.02
C LEU A 90 2.38 -10.26 4.65
N GLN A 91 3.40 -11.13 4.59
CA GLN A 91 3.33 -12.45 5.24
C GLN A 91 3.27 -12.36 6.77
N THR A 92 3.83 -11.31 7.37
CA THR A 92 3.78 -11.15 8.84
C THR A 92 2.47 -10.55 9.30
N VAL A 93 1.87 -9.63 8.55
CA VAL A 93 0.64 -8.92 8.97
C VAL A 93 -0.65 -9.54 8.44
N ASP A 94 -0.60 -10.23 7.29
CA ASP A 94 -1.74 -10.85 6.62
C ASP A 94 -1.38 -12.24 6.05
N PRO A 95 -1.13 -13.24 6.92
CA PRO A 95 -0.74 -14.58 6.50
C PRO A 95 -1.82 -15.28 5.66
N ASP A 96 -3.09 -14.95 5.92
CA ASP A 96 -4.27 -15.55 5.26
C ASP A 96 -4.71 -14.78 4.00
N ARG A 97 -4.03 -13.68 3.66
CA ARG A 97 -4.25 -12.89 2.44
C ARG A 97 -5.69 -12.37 2.33
N LEU A 98 -6.20 -11.82 3.42
CA LEU A 98 -7.55 -11.30 3.51
C LEU A 98 -7.72 -10.11 2.57
N HIS A 99 -8.52 -10.28 1.51
CA HIS A 99 -8.85 -9.20 0.57
C HIS A 99 -9.68 -8.06 1.18
N SER A 100 -10.22 -8.25 2.39
CA SER A 100 -10.99 -7.23 3.08
C SER A 100 -10.81 -7.36 4.59
N PRO A 101 -10.74 -6.22 5.33
CA PRO A 101 -10.65 -6.26 6.77
C PRO A 101 -11.92 -6.87 7.38
N SER A 102 -11.77 -7.63 8.47
CA SER A 102 -12.91 -8.05 9.29
C SER A 102 -13.64 -6.81 9.81
N ARG A 103 -14.94 -6.70 9.54
CA ARG A 103 -15.75 -5.56 9.98
C ARG A 103 -17.00 -6.05 10.68
N VAL A 104 -17.28 -5.49 11.86
CA VAL A 104 -18.59 -5.60 12.49
C VAL A 104 -19.49 -4.54 11.86
N TYR A 105 -20.49 -4.99 11.12
CA TYR A 105 -21.52 -4.11 10.58
C TYR A 105 -22.65 -3.97 11.62
N SER A 106 -22.87 -2.75 12.10
CA SER A 106 -24.01 -2.43 12.95
C SER A 106 -25.01 -1.58 12.15
N PRO A 107 -26.24 -2.05 11.92
CA PRO A 107 -27.31 -1.28 11.27
C PRO A 107 -27.65 0.00 12.05
N ASP A 108 -27.50 -0.06 13.37
CA ASP A 108 -27.82 1.04 14.29
C ASP A 108 -26.71 2.10 14.36
N PHE A 109 -25.50 1.77 13.88
CA PHE A 109 -24.37 2.70 13.87
C PHE A 109 -24.56 3.76 12.77
N ARG A 110 -25.15 4.91 13.14
CA ARG A 110 -25.16 6.10 12.29
C ARG A 110 -23.75 6.68 12.19
N ARG A 111 -23.16 6.60 10.99
CA ARG A 111 -21.85 7.21 10.72
C ARG A 111 -21.89 8.71 11.04
N PRO A 112 -20.89 9.25 11.76
CA PRO A 112 -20.84 10.68 12.03
C PRO A 112 -20.74 11.46 10.72
N ARG A 113 -21.35 12.66 10.71
CA ARG A 113 -21.35 13.54 9.54
C ARG A 113 -19.93 14.05 9.31
N VAL A 114 -19.32 13.65 8.19
CA VAL A 114 -17.99 14.14 7.78
C VAL A 114 -18.16 15.55 7.21
N GLN A 115 -17.73 16.57 7.95
CA GLN A 115 -17.50 17.89 7.37
C GLN A 115 -16.07 17.92 6.84
N ILE A 116 -15.93 17.80 5.52
CA ILE A 116 -14.67 18.09 4.84
C ILE A 116 -14.60 19.61 4.77
N TRP A 117 -13.66 20.23 5.50
CA TRP A 117 -13.38 21.65 5.35
C TRP A 117 -12.79 21.92 3.96
N PRO A 118 -13.15 23.03 3.28
CA PRO A 118 -12.41 23.52 2.12
C PRO A 118 -10.98 23.96 2.48
#